data_AF-A0A9P4N5L9-F1
#
_entry.id   AF-A0A9P4N5L9-F1
#
_cell.length_a   1.000
_cell.length_b   1.000
_cell.length_c   1.000
_cell.angle_alpha   90.00
_cell.angle_beta   90.00
_cell.angle_gamma   90.00
#
_symmetry.space_group_name_H-M   'P 1'
#
loop_
_entity.id
_entity.type
_entity.pdbx_description
1 polymer ?
#
loop_
_entity_poly.entity_id
_entity_poly.type
_entity_poly.pdbx_seq_one_letter_code
_entity_poly.pdbx_strand_id
1 'polypeptide(L)'
;MLQAFYLSENSLTDSLELKCGALDLLKTLQPLGKKIVVITEGPQDAQERTARALGTENYVNFLATTNAFGLSKTRKLFAKARDRLQIDANMTYIDDNEQHHMVLKV
;
A
#
# COMPACT_ATOMS: atom_id res chain seq x y z
N MET A 1 -11.73 -23.78 12.55
CA MET A 1 -11.74 -22.98 11.31
C MET A 1 -11.07 -21.62 11.49
N LEU A 2 -11.42 -20.81 12.50
CA LEU A 2 -10.72 -19.53 12.83
C LEU A 2 -9.21 -19.69 13.12
N GLN A 3 -8.80 -20.76 13.81
CA GLN A 3 -7.41 -20.94 14.23
C GLN A 3 -6.44 -21.18 13.05
N ALA A 4 -6.88 -21.84 11.98
CA ALA A 4 -6.08 -22.08 10.79
C ALA A 4 -5.84 -20.80 9.98
N PHE A 5 -6.84 -19.90 9.94
CA PHE A 5 -6.75 -18.62 9.24
C PHE A 5 -5.74 -17.68 9.92
N TYR A 6 -5.79 -17.58 11.26
CA TYR A 6 -4.82 -16.80 12.02
C TYR A 6 -3.39 -17.36 11.95
N LEU A 7 -3.24 -18.69 11.97
CA LEU A 7 -1.93 -19.33 11.79
C LEU A 7 -1.34 -19.05 10.40
N SER A 8 -2.16 -19.07 9.35
CA SER A 8 -1.71 -18.73 8.00
C SER A 8 -1.36 -17.25 7.82
N GLU A 9 -2.10 -16.32 8.44
CA GLU A 9 -1.78 -14.90 8.33
C GLU A 9 -0.47 -14.55 9.01
N ASN A 10 -0.22 -15.09 10.21
CA ASN A 10 1.02 -14.82 10.93
C ASN A 10 2.23 -15.41 10.19
N SER A 11 2.14 -16.64 9.69
CA SER A 11 3.24 -17.25 8.92
C SER A 11 3.51 -16.52 7.60
N LEU A 12 2.46 -15.98 6.97
CA LEU A 12 2.59 -15.10 5.81
C LEU A 12 3.33 -13.83 6.19
N THR A 13 2.92 -13.11 7.23
CA THR A 13 3.59 -11.88 7.68
C THR A 13 5.05 -12.11 8.05
N ASP A 14 5.37 -13.22 8.71
CA ASP A 14 6.74 -13.59 9.08
C ASP A 14 7.63 -13.92 7.86
N SER A 15 7.03 -14.26 6.72
CA SER A 15 7.73 -14.52 5.46
C SER A 15 7.85 -13.29 4.55
N LEU A 16 7.22 -12.16 4.91
CA LEU A 16 7.27 -10.96 4.11
C LEU A 16 8.61 -10.24 4.29
N GLU A 17 9.23 -9.90 3.16
CA GLU A 17 10.44 -9.10 3.12
C GLU A 17 10.22 -7.90 2.20
N LEU A 18 10.89 -6.80 2.53
CA LEU A 18 10.95 -5.65 1.64
C LEU A 18 11.80 -6.00 0.41
N LYS A 19 11.34 -5.56 -0.77
CA LYS A 19 12.21 -5.53 -1.95
C LYS A 19 13.43 -4.66 -1.67
N CYS A 20 14.56 -5.05 -2.23
CA CYS A 20 15.81 -4.30 -2.16
C CYS A 20 15.58 -2.82 -2.51
N GLY A 21 16.11 -1.91 -1.66
CA GLY A 21 16.01 -0.47 -1.85
C GLY A 21 14.64 0.16 -1.55
N ALA A 22 13.60 -0.61 -1.23
CA ALA A 22 12.28 -0.05 -0.94
C ALA A 22 12.29 0.90 0.26
N LEU A 23 12.96 0.51 1.35
CA LEU A 23 13.07 1.36 2.53
C LEU A 23 13.90 2.62 2.26
N ASP A 24 14.98 2.49 1.47
CA ASP A 24 15.84 3.62 1.12
C ASP A 24 15.11 4.63 0.22
N LEU A 25 14.28 4.15 -0.70
CA LEU A 25 13.39 4.99 -1.49
C LEU A 25 12.43 5.77 -0.58
N LEU A 26 11.74 5.10 0.35
CA LEU A 26 10.82 5.75 1.28
C LEU A 26 11.53 6.81 2.14
N LYS A 27 12.70 6.48 2.68
CA LYS A 27 13.56 7.42 3.44
C LYS A 27 14.01 8.61 2.61
N THR A 28 14.24 8.42 1.31
CA THR A 28 14.64 9.49 0.38
C THR A 28 13.46 10.41 0.05
N LEU A 29 12.26 9.85 -0.12
CA LEU A 29 11.06 10.60 -0.47
C LEU A 29 10.50 11.42 0.70
N GLN A 30 10.64 10.95 1.94
CA GLN A 30 10.12 11.61 3.13
C GLN A 30 10.62 13.06 3.32
N PRO A 31 11.94 13.37 3.29
CA PRO A 31 12.43 14.75 3.44
C PRO A 31 12.08 15.64 2.25
N LEU A 32 11.72 15.08 1.10
CA LEU A 32 11.25 15.84 -0.08
C LEU A 32 9.79 16.30 0.05
N GLY A 33 9.14 16.03 1.19
CA GLY A 33 7.75 16.41 1.44
C GLY A 33 6.74 15.65 0.58
N LYS A 34 7.13 14.51 -0.02
CA LYS A 34 6.22 13.69 -0.81
C LYS A 34 5.30 12.89 0.09
N LYS A 35 4.00 12.94 -0.19
CA LYS A 35 3.01 12.06 0.44
C LYS A 35 3.07 10.69 -0.22
N ILE A 36 3.25 9.65 0.57
CA ILE A 36 3.28 8.26 0.13
C ILE A 36 1.95 7.60 0.49
N VAL A 37 1.33 6.97 -0.50
CA VAL A 37 0.05 6.28 -0.37
C VAL A 37 0.23 4.85 -0.85
N VAL A 38 -0.20 3.89 -0.04
CA VAL A 38 -0.23 2.48 -0.41
C VAL A 38 -1.66 2.10 -0.74
N ILE A 39 -1.86 1.52 -1.93
CA ILE A 39 -3.16 0.99 -2.36
C ILE A 39 -2.99 -0.52 -2.55
N THR A 40 -3.67 -1.30 -1.71
CA THR A 40 -3.49 -2.75 -1.65
C THR A 40 -4.82 -3.49 -1.53
N GLU A 41 -4.82 -4.80 -1.80
CA GLU A 41 -6.00 -5.65 -1.59
C GLU A 41 -5.92 -6.36 -0.24
N GLY A 42 -7.08 -6.77 0.27
CA GLY A 42 -7.17 -7.57 1.49
C GLY A 42 -7.54 -6.75 2.73
N PRO A 43 -7.54 -7.39 3.91
CA PRO A 43 -8.00 -6.77 5.16
C PRO A 43 -7.11 -5.59 5.59
N GLN A 44 -7.74 -4.48 6.01
CA GLN A 44 -7.04 -3.28 6.48
C GLN A 44 -6.06 -3.59 7.62
N ASP A 45 -6.53 -4.33 8.61
CA ASP A 45 -5.77 -4.67 9.81
C ASP A 45 -4.55 -5.55 9.50
N ALA A 46 -4.69 -6.50 8.56
CA ALA A 46 -3.58 -7.33 8.09
C ALA A 46 -2.51 -6.48 7.39
N GLN A 47 -2.93 -5.53 6.56
CA GLN A 47 -2.01 -4.65 5.83
C GLN A 47 -1.30 -3.67 6.77
N GLU A 48 -1.96 -3.19 7.82
CA GLU A 48 -1.33 -2.37 8.88
C GLU A 48 -0.34 -3.19 9.72
N ARG A 49 -0.62 -4.46 10.00
CA ARG A 49 0.35 -5.36 10.66
C ARG A 49 1.60 -5.55 9.79
N THR A 50 1.42 -5.77 8.49
CA THR A 50 2.54 -5.88 7.54
C THR A 50 3.39 -4.61 7.50
N ALA A 51 2.77 -3.43 7.42
CA ALA A 51 3.51 -2.17 7.40
C ALA A 51 4.36 -1.95 8.67
N ARG A 52 3.83 -2.37 9.83
CA ARG A 52 4.56 -2.39 11.11
C ARG A 52 5.72 -3.36 11.10
N ALA A 53 5.48 -4.62 10.72
CA ALA A 53 6.49 -5.67 10.70
C ALA A 53 7.66 -5.32 9.76
N LEU A 54 7.37 -4.66 8.64
CA LEU A 54 8.37 -4.23 7.65
C LEU A 54 9.01 -2.86 7.97
N GLY A 55 8.59 -2.19 9.05
CA GLY A 55 9.11 -0.87 9.43
C GLY A 55 8.77 0.26 8.44
N THR A 56 7.70 0.11 7.65
CA THR A 56 7.29 1.11 6.65
C THR A 56 6.18 2.04 7.13
N GLU A 57 5.54 1.74 8.26
CA GLU A 57 4.37 2.48 8.77
C GLU A 57 4.59 4.00 8.87
N ASN A 58 5.78 4.42 9.32
CA ASN A 58 6.10 5.83 9.55
C ASN A 58 6.38 6.61 8.26
N TYR A 59 6.47 5.92 7.13
CA TYR A 59 6.67 6.52 5.81
C TYR A 59 5.38 6.56 5.00
N VAL A 60 4.36 5.77 5.37
CA VAL A 60 3.09 5.69 4.64
C VAL A 60 2.09 6.67 5.23
N ASN A 61 1.72 7.70 4.48
CA ASN A 61 0.73 8.69 4.93
C ASN A 61 -0.71 8.16 4.87
N PHE A 62 -0.96 7.21 3.97
CA PHE A 62 -2.27 6.59 3.86
C PHE A 62 -2.19 5.18 3.30
N LEU A 63 -2.90 4.25 3.93
CA LEU A 63 -3.05 2.87 3.49
C LEU A 63 -4.51 2.64 3.08
N ALA A 64 -4.73 2.50 1.77
CA ALA A 64 -6.03 2.22 1.19
C ALA A 64 -6.17 0.74 0.87
N THR A 65 -7.14 0.08 1.49
CA THR A 65 -7.45 -1.33 1.18
C THR A 65 -8.79 -1.50 0.48
N THR A 66 -8.86 -2.47 -0.42
CA THR A 66 -10.11 -2.84 -1.11
C THR A 66 -11.25 -3.12 -0.13
N ASN A 67 -10.95 -3.77 1.00
CA ASN A 67 -11.93 -4.10 2.03
C ASN A 67 -12.42 -2.86 2.78
N ALA A 68 -11.55 -1.94 3.19
CA ALA A 68 -11.96 -0.70 3.85
C ALA A 68 -12.83 0.19 2.96
N PHE A 69 -12.61 0.14 1.64
CA PHE A 69 -13.35 0.95 0.68
C PHE A 69 -14.54 0.26 0.02
N GLY A 70 -14.69 -1.07 0.20
CA GLY A 70 -15.72 -1.89 -0.44
C GLY A 70 -15.60 -1.99 -1.96
N LEU A 71 -14.37 -1.88 -2.50
CA LEU A 71 -14.09 -1.81 -3.94
C LEU A 71 -12.89 -2.69 -4.29
N SER A 72 -12.89 -3.41 -5.42
CA SER A 72 -11.70 -4.10 -5.94
C SER A 72 -10.61 -3.11 -6.41
N LYS A 73 -9.33 -3.53 -6.59
CA LYS A 73 -8.29 -2.73 -7.29
C LYS A 73 -8.62 -2.57 -8.78
N THR A 74 -9.70 -1.87 -9.05
CA THR A 74 -10.07 -1.33 -10.35
C THR A 74 -9.94 0.20 -10.29
N ARG A 75 -10.10 0.89 -11.42
CA ARG A 75 -10.11 2.37 -11.51
C ARG A 75 -10.86 3.10 -10.38
N LYS A 76 -11.87 2.45 -9.78
CA LYS A 76 -12.71 3.03 -8.72
C LYS A 76 -11.99 3.21 -7.38
N LEU A 77 -11.09 2.31 -6.98
CA LEU A 77 -10.36 2.44 -5.71
C LEU A 77 -9.37 3.60 -5.77
N PHE A 78 -8.68 3.76 -6.91
CA PHE A 78 -7.77 4.86 -7.17
C PHE A 78 -8.46 6.22 -7.13
N ALA A 79 -9.60 6.35 -7.82
CA ALA A 79 -10.39 7.58 -7.79
C ALA A 79 -10.83 7.93 -6.36
N LYS A 80 -11.29 6.95 -5.59
CA LYS A 80 -11.75 7.17 -4.21
C LYS A 80 -10.61 7.52 -3.25
N ALA A 81 -9.44 6.90 -3.41
CA ALA A 81 -8.24 7.25 -2.64
C ALA A 81 -7.80 8.69 -2.95
N ARG A 82 -7.79 9.09 -4.22
CA ARG A 82 -7.47 10.46 -4.64
C ARG A 82 -8.45 11.47 -4.03
N ASP A 83 -9.75 11.21 -4.13
CA ASP A 83 -10.78 12.12 -3.63
C ASP A 83 -10.69 12.26 -2.10
N ARG A 84 -10.38 11.18 -1.37
CA ARG A 84 -10.22 11.19 0.09
C ARG A 84 -8.99 11.98 0.55
N LEU A 85 -7.92 11.95 -0.23
CA LEU A 85 -6.63 12.55 0.09
C LEU A 85 -6.44 13.94 -0.49
N GLN A 86 -7.40 14.42 -1.29
CA GLN A 86 -7.35 15.71 -1.99
C GLN A 86 -6.02 15.86 -2.77
N ILE A 87 -5.61 14.80 -3.47
CA ILE A 87 -4.35 14.77 -4.22
C ILE A 87 -4.56 15.38 -5.60
N ASP A 88 -3.73 16.38 -5.92
CA ASP A 88 -3.70 17.05 -7.22
C ASP A 88 -3.16 16.13 -8.33
N ALA A 89 -3.24 16.54 -9.59
CA ALA A 89 -2.91 15.71 -10.76
C ALA A 89 -1.45 15.21 -10.84
N ASN A 90 -0.53 15.71 -10.01
CA ASN A 90 0.89 15.34 -10.02
C ASN A 90 1.17 14.14 -9.12
N MET A 91 0.81 12.94 -9.58
CA MET A 91 1.05 11.68 -8.86
C MET A 91 1.79 10.68 -9.74
N THR A 92 2.77 9.98 -9.15
CA THR A 92 3.52 8.90 -9.78
C THR A 92 3.06 7.57 -9.21
N TYR A 93 2.79 6.60 -10.08
CA TYR A 93 2.38 5.24 -9.70
C TYR A 93 3.55 4.27 -9.83
N ILE A 94 3.68 3.37 -8.86
CA ILE A 94 4.66 2.29 -8.84
C ILE A 94 3.91 1.01 -8.51
N ASP A 95 3.94 0.05 -9.43
CA ASP A 95 3.34 -1.28 -9.27
C ASP A 95 4.24 -2.30 -10.00
N ASP A 96 4.30 -3.53 -9.51
CA ASP A 96 5.04 -4.63 -10.14
C ASP A 96 4.15 -5.49 -11.05
N ASN A 97 2.84 -5.20 -11.11
CA ASN A 97 1.89 -5.87 -11.97
C ASN A 97 1.41 -4.99 -13.12
N GLU A 98 1.85 -5.31 -14.35
CA GLU A 98 1.46 -4.59 -15.57
C GLU A 98 -0.05 -4.61 -15.87
N GLN A 99 -0.80 -5.59 -15.35
CA GLN A 99 -2.23 -5.76 -15.61
C GLN A 99 -3.13 -4.87 -14.72
N HIS A 100 -2.61 -4.31 -13.62
CA HIS A 100 -3.41 -3.62 -12.60
C HIS A 100 -3.04 -2.13 -12.38
N HIS A 101 -2.70 -1.45 -13.48
CA HIS A 101 -2.57 0.00 -13.71
C HIS A 101 -1.14 0.56 -13.72
N MET A 102 -0.71 0.99 -14.92
CA MET A 102 0.47 1.81 -15.15
C MET A 102 0.07 3.11 -15.87
N VAL A 103 0.39 4.28 -15.30
CA VAL A 103 0.69 5.51 -16.06
C VAL A 103 1.70 6.34 -15.26
N LEU A 104 2.90 6.51 -15.83
CA LEU A 104 3.91 7.46 -15.37
C LEU A 104 3.85 8.67 -16.31
N LYS A 105 3.56 9.87 -15.79
CA LYS A 105 3.95 11.13 -16.43
C LYS A 105 4.72 11.95 -15.41
N VAL A 106 6.01 12.10 -15.70
CA VAL A 106 6.89 13.13 -15.13
C VAL A 106 6.34 14.52 -15.46
#